data_AF-A0A6P5KS28-F1
#
_entry.id   AF-A0A6P5KS28-F1
#
_cell.length_a   1.000
_cell.length_b   1.000
_cell.length_c   1.000
_cell.angle_alpha   90.00
_cell.angle_beta   90.00
_cell.angle_gamma   90.00
#
_symmetry.space_group_name_H-M   'P 1'
#
loop_
_entity.id
_entity.type
_entity.pdbx_description
1 polymer ?
#
loop_
_entity_poly.entity_id
_entity_poly.type
_entity_poly.pdbx_seq_one_letter_code
_entity_poly.pdbx_strand_id
1 'polypeptide(L)'
;MAARGSEFHPDGAAAASTLLRRAVELDSGSRYQEALVCYQEGIDILLQVLKGTKDNAKKCHLRQKISDYMDRAEDIKKFLEQEKEDGKYHKQIRIEENATGFSYESLFQEYLNAAVTEVWIEDPYVRHTHQLYNFLRFCEMLVKQPCKVKTIHLLTSMDEGSGKGQQTSGLEEIKESLSKHGIELEIEFSSSIHDREISLSLYIDTAQD
;
A
#
# COMPACT_ATOMS: atom_id res chain seq x y z
N MET A 1 36.64 1.43 -16.43
CA MET A 1 35.46 0.67 -16.89
C MET A 1 35.77 -0.81 -16.76
N ALA A 2 35.26 -1.46 -15.72
CA ALA A 2 35.41 -2.91 -15.54
C ALA A 2 34.01 -3.53 -15.61
N ALA A 3 33.79 -4.36 -16.63
CA ALA A 3 32.61 -5.20 -16.74
C ALA A 3 32.64 -6.21 -15.59
N ARG A 4 31.70 -6.10 -14.64
CA ARG A 4 31.39 -7.19 -13.72
C ARG A 4 30.68 -8.28 -14.53
N GLY A 5 31.45 -9.25 -15.01
CA GLY A 5 30.90 -10.53 -15.40
C GLY A 5 30.20 -11.12 -14.18
N SER A 6 28.90 -11.38 -14.29
CA SER A 6 28.14 -12.11 -13.28
C SER A 6 28.69 -13.53 -13.21
N GLU A 7 29.48 -13.82 -12.18
CA GLU A 7 30.01 -15.14 -11.89
C GLU A 7 28.84 -16.13 -11.72
N PHE A 8 28.88 -17.20 -12.52
CA PHE A 8 27.90 -18.29 -12.44
C PHE A 8 28.16 -19.07 -11.15
N HIS A 9 27.39 -18.79 -10.09
CA HIS A 9 27.46 -19.55 -8.85
C HIS A 9 26.80 -20.92 -9.02
N PRO A 10 27.53 -22.04 -8.85
CA PRO A 10 26.98 -23.40 -8.93
C PRO A 10 25.90 -23.72 -7.87
N ASP A 11 25.70 -22.82 -6.90
CA ASP A 11 24.72 -22.93 -5.81
C ASP A 11 23.32 -22.39 -6.15
N GLY A 12 23.15 -21.73 -7.30
CA GLY A 12 21.90 -21.07 -7.67
C GLY A 12 20.70 -22.02 -7.75
N ALA A 13 20.90 -23.26 -8.24
CA ALA A 13 19.82 -24.24 -8.33
C ALA A 13 19.36 -24.76 -6.95
N ALA A 14 20.29 -24.92 -6.00
CA ALA A 14 19.99 -25.35 -4.64
C ALA A 14 19.28 -24.24 -3.86
N ALA A 15 19.74 -23.00 -4.01
CA ALA A 15 19.08 -21.81 -3.46
C ALA A 15 17.65 -21.65 -3.99
N ALA A 16 17.46 -21.74 -5.31
CA ALA A 16 16.12 -21.69 -5.93
C ALA A 16 15.20 -22.79 -5.41
N SER A 17 15.71 -24.03 -5.30
CA SER A 17 14.94 -25.16 -4.76
C SER A 17 14.53 -24.98 -3.30
N THR A 18 15.33 -24.25 -2.52
CA THR A 18 15.03 -23.95 -1.12
C THR A 18 13.93 -22.89 -1.02
N LEU A 19 14.03 -21.81 -1.80
CA LEU A 19 13.03 -20.75 -1.86
C LEU A 19 11.68 -21.24 -2.40
N LEU A 20 11.67 -22.02 -3.48
CA LEU A 20 10.44 -22.54 -4.09
C LEU A 20 9.74 -23.57 -3.20
N ARG A 21 10.50 -24.37 -2.45
CA ARG A 21 9.91 -25.26 -1.44
C ARG A 21 9.26 -24.47 -0.31
N ARG A 22 9.94 -23.44 0.20
CA ARG A 22 9.37 -22.53 1.20
C ARG A 22 8.12 -21.82 0.65
N ALA A 23 8.13 -21.44 -0.62
CA ALA A 23 6.97 -20.83 -1.28
C ALA A 23 5.75 -21.75 -1.24
N VAL A 24 5.92 -23.02 -1.62
CA VAL A 24 4.86 -24.04 -1.57
C VAL A 24 4.36 -24.29 -0.14
N GLU A 25 5.26 -24.35 0.84
CA GLU A 25 4.88 -24.50 2.26
C GLU A 25 4.03 -23.33 2.75
N LEU A 26 4.45 -22.09 2.45
CA LEU A 26 3.70 -20.87 2.81
C LEU A 26 2.35 -20.79 2.08
N ASP A 27 2.32 -21.16 0.80
CA ASP A 27 1.11 -21.22 -0.03
C ASP A 27 0.09 -22.19 0.56
N SER A 28 0.53 -23.41 0.92
CA SER A 28 -0.30 -24.40 1.61
C SER A 28 -0.80 -23.94 2.99
N GLY A 29 -0.03 -23.06 3.64
CA GLY A 29 -0.39 -22.40 4.90
C GLY A 29 -1.25 -21.15 4.75
N SER A 30 -1.76 -20.84 3.55
CA SER A 30 -2.52 -19.61 3.24
C SER A 30 -1.75 -18.31 3.53
N ARG A 31 -0.43 -18.37 3.64
CA ARG A 31 0.46 -17.21 3.80
C ARG A 31 0.85 -16.65 2.43
N TYR A 32 -0.17 -16.27 1.67
CA TYR A 32 -0.08 -15.95 0.24
C TYR A 32 0.90 -14.82 -0.08
N GLN A 33 0.99 -13.78 0.75
CA GLN A 33 1.94 -12.67 0.55
C GLN A 33 3.39 -13.15 0.58
N GLU A 34 3.76 -13.90 1.61
CA GLU A 34 5.12 -14.42 1.77
C GLU A 34 5.44 -15.50 0.75
N ALA A 35 4.44 -16.32 0.40
CA ALA A 35 4.54 -17.31 -0.66
C ALA A 35 4.86 -16.65 -2.00
N LEU A 36 4.15 -15.56 -2.35
CA LEU A 36 4.36 -14.81 -3.59
C LEU A 36 5.79 -14.28 -3.71
N VAL A 37 6.33 -13.68 -2.64
CA VAL A 37 7.72 -13.19 -2.62
C VAL A 37 8.70 -14.35 -2.84
N CYS A 38 8.51 -15.48 -2.13
CA CYS A 38 9.38 -16.66 -2.30
C CYS A 38 9.30 -17.27 -3.71
N TYR A 39 8.11 -17.27 -4.33
CA TYR A 39 7.95 -17.70 -5.72
C TYR A 39 8.72 -16.77 -6.67
N GLN A 40 8.56 -15.45 -6.54
CA GLN A 40 9.23 -14.46 -7.39
C GLN A 40 10.76 -14.58 -7.31
N GLU A 41 11.32 -14.59 -6.09
CA GLU A 41 12.76 -14.73 -5.88
C GLU A 41 13.29 -16.08 -6.41
N GLY A 42 12.55 -17.17 -6.16
CA GLY A 42 12.90 -18.50 -6.65
C GLY A 42 12.90 -18.60 -8.18
N ILE A 43 11.88 -18.02 -8.83
CA ILE A 43 11.75 -17.95 -10.29
C ILE A 43 12.89 -17.13 -10.90
N ASP A 44 13.22 -15.97 -10.33
CA ASP A 44 14.31 -15.12 -10.81
C ASP A 44 15.64 -15.86 -10.80
N ILE A 45 15.94 -16.62 -9.74
CA ILE A 45 17.15 -17.44 -9.67
C ILE A 45 17.11 -18.57 -10.71
N LEU A 46 15.97 -19.25 -10.88
CA LEU A 46 15.81 -20.28 -11.93
C LEU A 46 16.01 -19.70 -13.34
N LEU A 47 15.56 -18.47 -13.60
CA LEU A 47 15.79 -17.78 -14.88
C LEU A 47 17.29 -17.53 -15.12
N GLN A 48 18.07 -17.19 -14.09
CA GLN A 48 19.53 -17.07 -14.23
C GLN A 48 20.19 -18.43 -14.48
N VAL A 49 19.75 -19.48 -13.79
CA VAL A 49 20.23 -20.87 -14.04
C VAL A 49 19.91 -21.30 -15.48
N LEU A 50 18.72 -20.95 -15.99
CA LEU A 50 18.31 -21.25 -17.36
C LEU A 50 19.23 -20.60 -18.40
N LYS A 51 19.63 -19.34 -18.19
CA LYS A 51 20.56 -18.62 -19.09
C LYS A 51 21.92 -19.32 -19.20
N GLY A 52 22.44 -19.87 -18.10
CA GLY A 52 23.73 -20.57 -18.08
C GLY A 52 23.68 -22.05 -18.47
N THR A 53 22.50 -22.67 -18.53
CA THR A 53 22.36 -24.09 -18.88
C THR A 53 22.61 -24.30 -20.38
N LYS A 54 23.50 -25.23 -20.75
CA LYS A 54 23.80 -25.53 -22.18
C LYS A 54 22.96 -26.68 -22.74
N ASP A 55 22.61 -27.63 -21.89
CA ASP A 55 21.84 -28.82 -22.24
C ASP A 55 20.39 -28.47 -22.61
N ASN A 56 19.96 -28.89 -23.81
CA ASN A 56 18.63 -28.57 -24.34
C ASN A 56 17.49 -29.29 -23.61
N ALA A 57 17.69 -30.53 -23.15
CA ALA A 57 16.67 -31.27 -22.41
C ALA A 57 16.46 -30.65 -21.03
N LYS A 58 17.54 -30.28 -20.33
CA LYS A 58 17.48 -29.57 -19.04
C LYS A 58 16.87 -28.18 -19.18
N LYS A 59 17.18 -27.46 -20.26
CA LYS A 59 16.52 -26.18 -20.60
C LYS A 59 15.02 -26.34 -20.76
N CYS A 60 14.57 -27.35 -21.49
CA CYS A 60 13.15 -27.61 -21.69
C CYS A 60 12.45 -27.87 -20.35
N HIS A 61 13.02 -28.75 -19.51
CA HIS A 61 12.44 -29.06 -18.21
C HIS A 61 12.40 -27.84 -17.27
N LEU A 62 13.46 -27.03 -17.27
CA LEU A 62 13.54 -25.85 -16.44
C LEU A 62 12.56 -24.76 -16.88
N ARG A 63 12.36 -24.56 -18.20
CA ARG A 63 11.31 -23.66 -18.71
C ARG A 63 9.93 -24.09 -18.27
N GLN A 64 9.62 -25.38 -18.32
CA GLN A 64 8.34 -25.89 -17.86
C GLN A 64 8.12 -25.56 -16.38
N LYS A 65 9.08 -25.90 -15.52
CA LYS A 65 8.98 -25.58 -14.08
C LYS A 65 8.84 -24.09 -13.80
N ILE A 66 9.60 -23.26 -14.52
CA ILE A 66 9.49 -21.80 -14.38
C ILE A 66 8.07 -21.36 -14.76
N SER A 67 7.52 -21.87 -15.86
CA SER A 67 6.14 -21.58 -16.26
C SER A 67 5.15 -21.97 -15.16
N ASP A 68 5.23 -23.21 -14.67
CA ASP A 68 4.30 -23.71 -13.64
C ASP A 68 4.34 -22.84 -12.36
N TYR A 69 5.53 -22.41 -11.94
CA TYR A 69 5.68 -21.51 -10.79
C TYR A 69 5.22 -20.07 -11.09
N MET A 70 5.43 -19.58 -12.30
CA MET A 70 4.94 -18.26 -12.72
C MET A 70 3.41 -18.21 -12.74
N ASP A 71 2.77 -19.25 -13.29
CA ASP A 71 1.30 -19.36 -13.33
C ASP A 71 0.73 -19.33 -11.90
N ARG A 72 1.31 -20.12 -10.97
CA ARG A 72 0.88 -20.10 -9.56
C ARG A 72 1.11 -18.76 -8.89
N ALA A 73 2.24 -18.10 -9.16
CA ALA A 73 2.54 -16.77 -8.62
C ALA A 73 1.55 -15.72 -9.14
N GLU A 74 1.13 -15.81 -10.40
CA GLU A 74 0.13 -14.93 -10.99
C GLU A 74 -1.26 -15.14 -10.36
N ASP A 75 -1.66 -16.39 -10.14
CA ASP A 75 -2.93 -16.71 -9.46
C ASP A 75 -2.96 -16.16 -8.03
N ILE A 76 -1.87 -16.34 -7.28
CA ILE A 76 -1.76 -15.79 -5.92
C ILE A 76 -1.81 -14.27 -5.94
N LYS A 77 -1.16 -13.63 -6.92
CA LYS A 77 -1.18 -12.18 -7.07
C LYS A 77 -2.60 -11.67 -7.34
N LYS A 78 -3.34 -12.30 -8.25
CA LYS A 78 -4.75 -11.96 -8.54
C LYS A 78 -5.63 -12.15 -7.30
N PHE A 79 -5.44 -13.24 -6.57
CA PHE A 79 -6.17 -13.48 -5.31
C PHE A 79 -5.89 -12.39 -4.26
N LEU A 80 -4.63 -11.99 -4.09
CA LEU A 80 -4.26 -10.91 -3.17
C LEU A 80 -4.79 -9.55 -3.61
N GLU A 81 -4.89 -9.29 -4.92
CA GLU A 81 -5.53 -8.10 -5.47
C GLU A 81 -7.04 -8.10 -5.18
N GLN A 82 -7.72 -9.23 -5.37
CA GLN A 82 -9.14 -9.36 -5.02
C GLN A 82 -9.39 -9.18 -3.52
N GLU A 83 -8.59 -9.79 -2.65
CA GLU A 83 -8.74 -9.63 -1.19
C GLU A 83 -8.49 -8.19 -0.72
N LYS A 84 -7.69 -7.41 -1.48
CA LYS A 84 -7.52 -5.97 -1.25
C LYS A 84 -8.77 -5.20 -1.65
N GLU A 85 -9.38 -5.54 -2.78
CA GLU A 85 -10.64 -4.93 -3.23
C GLU A 85 -11.80 -5.27 -2.29
N ASP A 86 -11.85 -6.52 -1.79
CA ASP A 86 -12.86 -7.02 -0.85
C ASP A 86 -12.66 -6.51 0.60
N GLY A 87 -11.60 -5.72 0.86
CA GLY A 87 -11.32 -5.14 2.19
C GLY A 87 -10.87 -6.15 3.26
N LYS A 88 -10.52 -7.39 2.89
CA LYS A 88 -10.04 -8.43 3.81
C LYS A 88 -8.52 -8.44 3.98
N TYR A 89 -7.82 -7.64 3.19
CA TYR A 89 -6.37 -7.51 3.25
C TYR A 89 -5.92 -6.61 4.41
N HIS A 90 -5.19 -7.20 5.37
CA HIS A 90 -4.58 -6.46 6.47
C HIS A 90 -3.05 -6.38 6.30
N LYS A 91 -2.50 -5.16 6.27
CA LYS A 91 -1.05 -4.88 6.25
C LYS A 91 -0.69 -3.99 7.43
N GLN A 92 0.25 -4.46 8.25
CA GLN A 92 0.81 -3.65 9.34
C GLN A 92 2.18 -3.10 8.92
N ILE A 93 2.33 -1.78 9.00
CA ILE A 93 3.61 -1.10 8.75
C ILE A 93 4.14 -0.61 10.10
N ARG A 94 5.34 -1.07 10.49
CA ARG A 94 6.02 -0.61 11.68
C ARG A 94 7.04 0.47 11.31
N ILE A 95 6.82 1.69 11.78
CA ILE A 95 7.74 2.82 11.60
C ILE A 95 8.63 2.88 12.84
N GLU A 96 9.92 2.57 12.67
CA GLU A 96 10.89 2.62 13.78
C GLU A 96 11.23 4.06 14.16
N GLU A 97 11.76 4.23 15.38
CA GLU A 97 12.20 5.53 15.87
C GLU A 97 13.26 6.17 14.94
N ASN A 98 13.08 7.45 14.63
CA ASN A 98 13.94 8.21 13.71
C ASN A 98 14.00 7.67 12.27
N ALA A 99 13.13 6.75 11.88
CA ALA A 99 13.05 6.29 10.50
C ALA A 99 12.57 7.40 9.56
N THR A 100 13.00 7.32 8.30
CA THR A 100 12.64 8.29 7.24
C THR A 100 11.98 7.59 6.06
N GLY A 101 11.37 8.35 5.14
CA GLY A 101 10.70 7.80 3.96
C GLY A 101 9.21 7.49 4.14
N PHE A 102 8.62 7.88 5.27
CA PHE A 102 7.20 7.68 5.59
C PHE A 102 6.40 8.98 5.48
N SER A 103 6.33 9.55 4.27
CA SER A 103 5.39 10.63 3.99
C SER A 103 3.97 10.08 3.87
N TYR A 104 2.96 10.95 3.93
CA TYR A 104 1.58 10.51 3.63
C TYR A 104 1.47 9.88 2.26
N GLU A 105 2.11 10.47 1.25
CA GLU A 105 2.13 9.93 -0.11
C GLU A 105 2.72 8.51 -0.14
N SER A 106 3.87 8.25 0.49
CA SER A 106 4.46 6.90 0.47
C SER A 106 3.64 5.86 1.24
N LEU A 107 2.94 6.29 2.30
CA LEU A 107 2.10 5.42 3.12
C LEU A 107 0.76 5.09 2.46
N PHE A 108 0.13 6.05 1.78
CA PHE A 108 -1.24 5.93 1.30
C PHE A 108 -1.38 5.70 -0.21
N GLN A 109 -0.33 5.94 -1.01
CA GLN A 109 -0.38 5.77 -2.48
C GLN A 109 -0.91 4.40 -2.94
N GLU A 110 -0.65 3.31 -2.20
CA GLU A 110 -1.10 1.96 -2.57
C GLU A 110 -2.62 1.77 -2.38
N TYR A 111 -3.27 2.63 -1.60
CA TYR A 111 -4.70 2.56 -1.27
C TYR A 111 -5.53 3.63 -2.00
N LEU A 112 -4.85 4.60 -2.61
CA LEU A 112 -5.47 5.72 -3.29
C LEU A 112 -5.56 5.45 -4.79
N ASN A 113 -6.77 5.38 -5.31
CA ASN A 113 -7.04 5.19 -6.73
C ASN A 113 -8.25 6.04 -7.16
N ALA A 114 -8.58 5.99 -8.45
CA ALA A 114 -9.66 6.80 -9.03
C ALA A 114 -11.08 6.43 -8.53
N ALA A 115 -11.24 5.30 -7.84
CA ALA A 115 -12.52 4.88 -7.24
C ALA A 115 -12.75 5.51 -5.86
N VAL A 116 -11.71 6.02 -5.20
CA VAL A 116 -11.87 6.72 -3.91
C VAL A 116 -12.56 8.07 -4.15
N THR A 117 -13.76 8.22 -3.61
CA THR A 117 -14.56 9.45 -3.74
C THR A 117 -14.77 10.19 -2.43
N GLU A 118 -14.63 9.49 -1.30
CA GLU A 118 -14.86 10.07 0.02
C GLU A 118 -13.86 9.49 1.03
N VAL A 119 -13.42 10.34 1.96
CA VAL A 119 -12.39 10.00 2.95
C VAL A 119 -12.89 10.40 4.34
N TRP A 120 -12.87 9.47 5.28
CA TRP A 120 -13.22 9.67 6.68
C TRP A 120 -11.96 9.63 7.54
N ILE A 121 -11.79 10.61 8.42
CA ILE A 121 -10.60 10.78 9.26
C ILE A 121 -11.07 11.05 10.68
N GLU A 122 -10.78 10.12 11.56
CA GLU A 122 -10.93 10.29 13.01
C GLU A 122 -9.55 10.48 13.62
N ASP A 123 -9.24 11.69 14.06
CA ASP A 123 -7.98 11.99 14.77
C ASP A 123 -8.22 13.01 15.88
N PRO A 124 -8.11 12.61 17.18
CA PRO A 124 -8.33 13.53 18.30
C PRO A 124 -7.32 14.68 18.35
N TYR A 125 -6.20 14.60 17.63
CA TYR A 125 -5.04 15.47 17.83
C TYR A 125 -4.83 16.45 16.68
N VAL A 126 -5.88 16.92 16.00
CA VAL A 126 -5.76 18.00 15.00
C VAL A 126 -6.03 19.37 15.66
N ARG A 127 -5.12 19.80 16.55
CA ARG A 127 -5.34 20.97 17.42
C ARG A 127 -4.34 22.11 17.20
N HIS A 128 -3.05 21.78 17.21
CA HIS A 128 -1.94 22.73 17.16
C HIS A 128 -1.47 22.99 15.73
N THR A 129 -0.74 24.09 15.52
CA THR A 129 -0.24 24.54 14.20
C THR A 129 0.38 23.43 13.37
N HIS A 130 1.29 22.64 13.94
CA HIS A 130 1.98 21.57 13.21
C HIS A 130 1.05 20.41 12.83
N GLN A 131 -0.01 20.17 13.62
CA GLN A 131 -1.04 19.16 13.36
C GLN A 131 -1.98 19.61 12.25
N LEU A 132 -2.31 20.91 12.21
CA LEU A 132 -3.04 21.51 11.08
C LEU A 132 -2.23 21.39 9.78
N TYR A 133 -0.92 21.65 9.82
CA TYR A 133 -0.05 21.44 8.66
C TYR A 133 0.09 19.96 8.25
N ASN A 134 0.05 19.03 9.20
CA ASN A 134 -0.02 17.60 8.92
C ASN A 134 -1.30 17.26 8.16
N PHE A 135 -2.45 17.72 8.66
CA PHE A 135 -3.74 17.53 8.00
C PHE A 135 -3.79 18.18 6.61
N LEU A 136 -3.25 19.40 6.46
CA LEU A 136 -3.15 20.07 5.17
C LEU A 136 -2.33 19.25 4.16
N ARG A 137 -1.16 18.74 4.54
CA ARG A 137 -0.34 17.87 3.67
C ARG A 137 -1.05 16.57 3.29
N PHE A 138 -1.84 16.02 4.21
CA PHE A 138 -2.69 14.87 3.91
C PHE A 138 -3.74 15.22 2.85
N CYS A 139 -4.42 16.37 2.98
CA CYS A 139 -5.38 16.86 2.00
C CYS A 139 -4.74 17.15 0.63
N GLU A 140 -3.54 17.75 0.61
CA GLU A 140 -2.78 18.00 -0.62
C GLU A 140 -2.50 16.72 -1.43
N MET A 141 -2.23 15.61 -0.74
CA MET A 141 -2.08 14.30 -1.37
C MET A 141 -3.40 13.83 -2.02
N LEU A 142 -4.54 14.03 -1.35
CA LEU A 142 -5.85 13.63 -1.87
C LEU A 142 -6.31 14.45 -3.08
N VAL A 143 -5.86 15.71 -3.19
CA VAL A 143 -6.17 16.59 -4.33
C VAL A 143 -5.38 16.19 -5.58
N LYS A 144 -4.23 15.53 -5.43
CA LYS A 144 -3.40 15.08 -6.56
C LYS A 144 -4.05 13.90 -7.29
N GLN A 145 -3.88 13.86 -8.61
CA GLN A 145 -4.27 12.70 -9.41
C GLN A 145 -3.45 11.46 -9.02
N PRO A 146 -4.05 10.24 -9.06
CA PRO A 146 -5.28 9.86 -9.76
C PRO A 146 -6.58 9.96 -8.94
N CYS A 147 -6.55 10.48 -7.71
CA CYS A 147 -7.69 10.53 -6.81
C CYS A 147 -8.81 11.43 -7.34
N LYS A 148 -10.07 11.03 -7.10
CA LYS A 148 -11.27 11.82 -7.42
C LYS A 148 -12.10 12.09 -6.17
N VAL A 149 -11.42 12.34 -5.05
CA VAL A 149 -12.05 12.64 -3.77
C VAL A 149 -12.90 13.91 -3.93
N LYS A 150 -14.13 13.84 -3.45
CA LYS A 150 -15.11 14.94 -3.46
C LYS A 150 -15.40 15.44 -2.06
N THR A 151 -15.39 14.55 -1.07
CA THR A 151 -15.75 14.88 0.31
C THR A 151 -14.72 14.30 1.27
N ILE A 152 -14.30 15.11 2.24
CA ILE A 152 -13.44 14.73 3.35
C ILE A 152 -14.21 15.00 4.64
N HIS A 153 -14.32 13.99 5.48
CA HIS A 153 -14.93 14.08 6.81
C HIS A 153 -13.83 14.03 7.87
N LEU A 154 -13.70 15.10 8.65
CA LEU A 154 -12.77 15.17 9.77
C LEU A 154 -13.54 15.19 11.08
N LEU A 155 -13.40 14.13 11.87
CA LEU A 155 -13.81 14.09 13.27
C LEU A 155 -12.57 14.30 14.14
N THR A 156 -12.53 15.41 14.87
CA THR A 156 -11.44 15.72 15.80
C THR A 156 -11.97 16.11 17.17
N SER A 157 -11.07 16.32 18.13
CA SER A 157 -11.45 16.82 19.44
C SER A 157 -11.03 18.28 19.60
N MET A 158 -11.86 19.03 20.33
CA MET A 158 -11.64 20.46 20.55
C MET A 158 -10.47 20.66 21.51
N ASP A 159 -9.59 21.62 21.22
CA ASP A 159 -8.53 22.04 22.13
C ASP A 159 -9.10 22.59 23.46
N GLU A 160 -8.42 22.37 24.57
CA GLU A 160 -8.83 22.90 25.87
C GLU A 160 -8.03 24.18 26.19
N GLY A 161 -8.68 25.33 26.05
CA GLY A 161 -8.11 26.62 26.47
C GLY A 161 -7.99 27.63 25.32
N SER A 162 -6.85 28.32 25.24
CA SER A 162 -6.61 29.41 24.28
C SER A 162 -6.36 28.91 22.84
N GLY A 163 -6.07 27.62 22.65
CA GLY A 163 -5.81 27.04 21.33
C GLY A 163 -7.05 26.87 20.46
N LYS A 164 -8.27 26.90 21.04
CA LYS A 164 -9.54 26.74 20.32
C LYS A 164 -9.68 27.66 19.12
N GLY A 165 -9.42 28.96 19.32
CA GLY A 165 -9.56 29.94 18.25
C GLY A 165 -8.63 29.65 17.07
N GLN A 166 -7.40 29.23 17.36
CA GLN A 166 -6.41 28.88 16.35
C GLN A 166 -6.76 27.58 15.61
N GLN A 167 -7.25 26.57 16.34
CA GLN A 167 -7.72 25.31 15.74
C GLN A 167 -8.88 25.58 14.78
N THR A 168 -9.92 26.28 15.23
CA THR A 168 -11.09 26.59 14.41
C THR A 168 -10.72 27.44 13.20
N SER A 169 -9.94 28.51 13.37
CA SER A 169 -9.58 29.36 12.23
C SER A 169 -8.72 28.62 11.21
N GLY A 170 -7.73 27.84 11.65
CA GLY A 170 -6.87 27.09 10.74
C GLY A 170 -7.60 26.00 9.99
N LEU A 171 -8.55 25.31 10.63
CA LEU A 171 -9.41 24.32 9.98
C LEU A 171 -10.38 24.97 8.97
N GLU A 172 -10.92 26.14 9.29
CA GLU A 172 -11.78 26.88 8.36
C GLU A 172 -11.01 27.37 7.13
N GLU A 173 -9.77 27.86 7.31
CA GLU A 173 -8.90 28.23 6.18
C GLU A 173 -8.60 27.04 5.26
N ILE A 174 -8.38 25.85 5.82
CA ILE A 174 -8.18 24.61 5.04
C ILE A 174 -9.46 24.26 4.29
N LYS A 175 -10.63 24.35 4.94
CA LYS A 175 -11.94 24.11 4.32
C LYS A 175 -12.21 25.04 3.14
N GLU A 176 -11.96 26.34 3.30
CA GLU A 176 -12.08 27.32 2.22
C GLU A 176 -11.08 27.09 1.08
N SER A 177 -9.88 26.57 1.38
CA SER A 177 -8.88 26.23 0.37
C SER A 177 -9.29 25.02 -0.46
N LEU A 178 -9.84 23.98 0.19
CA LEU A 178 -10.29 22.76 -0.47
C LEU A 178 -11.52 22.98 -1.36
N SER A 179 -12.44 23.85 -0.92
CA SER A 179 -13.63 24.17 -1.71
C SER A 179 -13.30 24.81 -3.06
N LYS A 180 -12.20 25.58 -3.14
CA LYS A 180 -11.65 26.13 -4.41
C LYS A 180 -11.15 25.05 -5.37
N HIS A 181 -10.84 23.87 -4.86
CA HIS A 181 -10.43 22.70 -5.63
C HIS A 181 -11.59 21.72 -5.87
N GLY A 182 -12.82 22.10 -5.48
CA GLY A 182 -14.01 21.27 -5.67
C GLY A 182 -14.14 20.13 -4.66
N ILE A 183 -13.45 20.23 -3.52
CA ILE A 183 -13.52 19.26 -2.43
C ILE A 183 -14.26 19.88 -1.25
N GLU A 184 -15.30 19.20 -0.76
CA GLU A 184 -16.02 19.55 0.45
C GLU A 184 -15.30 18.97 1.67
N LEU A 185 -15.06 19.81 2.68
CA LEU A 185 -14.51 19.40 3.97
C LEU A 185 -15.57 19.61 5.06
N GLU A 186 -16.04 18.51 5.62
CA GLU A 186 -16.94 18.45 6.77
C GLU A 186 -16.12 18.23 8.04
N ILE A 187 -16.41 19.02 9.07
CA ILE A 187 -15.62 19.04 10.31
C ILE A 187 -16.57 18.91 11.49
N GLU A 188 -16.36 17.85 12.27
CA GLU A 188 -17.09 17.58 13.49
C GLU A 188 -16.14 17.53 14.69
N PHE A 189 -16.65 17.97 15.84
CA PHE A 189 -15.91 17.96 17.09
C PHE A 189 -16.56 17.03 18.10
N SER A 190 -15.79 16.07 18.63
CA SER A 190 -16.20 15.20 19.72
C SER A 190 -15.14 15.18 20.82
N SER A 191 -15.58 15.30 22.07
CA SER A 191 -14.70 15.18 23.25
C SER A 191 -14.45 13.74 23.70
N SER A 192 -15.12 12.76 23.08
CA SER A 192 -15.13 11.36 23.52
C SER A 192 -14.37 10.40 22.61
N ILE A 193 -13.75 10.92 21.54
CA ILE A 193 -12.95 10.12 20.61
C ILE A 193 -11.53 9.91 21.14
N HIS A 194 -11.02 8.70 20.96
CA HIS A 194 -9.67 8.29 21.37
C HIS A 194 -8.96 7.50 20.28
N ASP A 195 -9.73 6.70 19.53
CA ASP A 195 -9.20 5.91 18.43
C ASP A 195 -8.82 6.81 17.25
N ARG A 196 -7.87 6.32 16.45
CA ARG A 196 -7.42 6.99 15.22
C ARG A 196 -7.72 6.10 14.05
N GLU A 197 -8.53 6.58 13.12
CA GLU A 197 -8.97 5.81 11.97
C GLU A 197 -8.94 6.68 10.71
N ILE A 198 -8.56 6.07 9.58
CA ILE A 198 -8.75 6.65 8.26
C ILE A 198 -9.44 5.59 7.42
N SER A 199 -10.60 5.95 6.86
CA SER A 199 -11.45 5.05 6.08
C SER A 199 -11.68 5.66 4.70
N LEU A 200 -11.50 4.86 3.65
CA LEU A 200 -11.66 5.29 2.26
C LEU A 200 -12.93 4.67 1.69
N SER A 201 -13.88 5.50 1.30
CA SER A 201 -15.10 5.05 0.62
C SER A 201 -14.84 4.96 -0.89
N LEU A 202 -15.02 3.76 -1.43
CA LEU A 202 -14.91 3.49 -2.86
C LEU A 202 -16.28 3.62 -3.52
N TYR A 203 -16.34 4.31 -4.65
CA TYR A 203 -17.49 4.23 -5.54
C TYR A 203 -17.42 2.88 -6.27
N ILE A 204 -18.26 1.94 -5.84
CA ILE A 204 -18.51 0.70 -6.55
C ILE A 204 -19.70 0.96 -7.46
N ASP A 205 -19.48 0.97 -8.78
CA ASP A 205 -20.55 1.03 -9.75
C ASP A 205 -21.34 -0.28 -9.62
N THR A 206 -22.41 -0.26 -8.82
CA THR A 206 -23.32 -1.39 -8.71
C THR A 206 -24.18 -1.41 -9.95
N ALA A 207 -23.59 -1.88 -11.05
CA ALA A 207 -24.35 -2.39 -12.18
C ALA A 207 -25.10 -3.62 -11.68
N GLN A 208 -26.36 -3.41 -11.31
CA GLN A 208 -27.33 -4.48 -11.18
C GLN A 208 -27.52 -5.12 -12.56
N ASP A 209 -27.08 -6.36 -12.72
CA ASP A 209 -27.63 -7.32 -13.68
C ASP A 209 -28.55 -8.30 -12.95
#